data_AF-A0A942TXP5-F1
#
_entry.id   AF-A0A942TXP5-F1
#
_cell.length_a   1.000
_cell.length_b   1.000
_cell.length_c   1.000
_cell.angle_alpha   90.00
_cell.angle_beta   90.00
_cell.angle_gamma   90.00
#
_symmetry.space_group_name_H-M   'P 1'
#
loop_
_entity.id
_entity.type
_entity.pdbx_description
1 polymer ?
#
loop_
_entity_poly.entity_id
_entity_poly.type
_entity_poly.pdbx_seq_one_letter_code
_entity_poly.pdbx_strand_id
1 'polypeptide(L)' 'MKGIITVIFFLAALLLAGMLHYVASQRRPGIYPPKKILKQRAMTLGGAGFICLVIGVLIALSIK' A
#
# COMPACT_ATOMS: atom_id res chain seq x y z
N MET A 1 6.37 21.77 -6.41
CA MET A 1 6.54 20.76 -5.34
C MET A 1 5.22 20.14 -4.87
N LYS A 2 4.15 20.91 -4.68
CA LYS A 2 2.85 20.40 -4.20
C LYS A 2 2.27 19.27 -5.07
N GLY A 3 2.32 19.38 -6.40
CA GLY A 3 1.81 18.33 -7.30
C GLY A 3 2.52 16.98 -7.17
N ILE A 4 3.86 16.98 -6.99
CA ILE A 4 4.65 15.74 -6.82
C ILE A 4 4.24 15.04 -5.52
N ILE A 5 4.07 15.81 -4.44
CA ILE A 5 3.61 15.32 -3.14
C ILE A 5 2.22 14.67 -3.28
N THR A 6 1.30 15.31 -4.00
CA THR A 6 -0.04 14.75 -4.27
C THR A 6 0.03 13.41 -5.00
N VAL A 7 0.89 13.28 -6.01
CA VAL A 7 1.09 12.02 -6.74
C VAL A 7 1.65 10.93 -5.83
N ILE A 8 2.62 11.24 -4.98
CA ILE A 8 3.21 10.28 -4.02
C ILE A 8 2.14 9.77 -3.04
N PHE A 9 1.34 10.67 -2.47
CA PHE A 9 0.26 10.27 -1.57
C PHE A 9 -0.84 9.46 -2.27
N PHE A 10 -1.18 9.83 -3.51
CA PHE A 10 -2.16 9.07 -4.30
C PHE A 10 -1.65 7.66 -4.61
N LEU A 11 -0.38 7.53 -4.98
CA LEU A 11 0.27 6.24 -5.21
C LEU A 11 0.26 5.40 -3.93
N ALA A 12 0.67 5.98 -2.80
CA ALA A 12 0.64 5.30 -1.50
C ALA A 12 -0.77 4.78 -1.15
N ALA A 13 -1.81 5.59 -1.39
CA ALA A 13 -3.19 5.19 -1.18
C ALA A 13 -3.60 4.01 -2.07
N LEU A 14 -3.22 4.00 -3.35
CA LEU A 14 -3.48 2.87 -4.26
C LEU A 14 -2.78 1.58 -3.80
N LEU A 15 -1.53 1.65 -3.37
CA LEU A 15 -0.81 0.48 -2.86
C LEU A 15 -1.47 -0.09 -1.59
N LEU A 16 -1.89 0.78 -0.68
CA LEU A 16 -2.59 0.36 0.54
C LEU A 16 -3.99 -0.21 0.23
N ALA A 17 -4.71 0.36 -0.74
CA ALA A 17 -5.97 -0.21 -1.22
C ALA A 17 -5.77 -1.61 -1.81
N GLY A 18 -4.70 -1.81 -2.59
CA GLY A 18 -4.29 -3.12 -3.11
C GLY A 18 -4.01 -4.12 -1.98
N MET A 19 -3.29 -3.71 -0.92
CA MET A 19 -3.10 -4.54 0.27
C MET A 19 -4.44 -4.96 0.88
N LEU A 20 -5.36 -4.01 1.12
CA LEU A 20 -6.67 -4.28 1.72
C LEU A 20 -7.47 -5.29 0.89
N HIS A 21 -7.40 -5.21 -0.44
CA HIS A 21 -8.03 -6.18 -1.33
C HIS A 21 -7.50 -7.61 -1.12
N TYR A 22 -6.19 -7.79 -1.01
CA TYR A 22 -5.59 -9.11 -0.77
C TYR A 22 -5.85 -9.62 0.66
N VAL A 23 -5.87 -8.74 1.66
CA VAL A 23 -6.25 -9.09 3.04
C VAL A 23 -7.70 -9.55 3.11
N ALA A 24 -8.62 -8.84 2.45
CA ALA A 24 -10.03 -9.23 2.39
C ALA A 24 -10.22 -10.56 1.66
N SER A 25 -9.48 -10.77 0.56
CA SER A 25 -9.51 -12.02 -0.21
C SER A 25 -8.98 -13.22 0.59
N GLN A 26 -7.99 -13.02 1.47
CA GLN A 26 -7.45 -14.07 2.33
C GLN A 26 -8.47 -14.62 3.36
N ARG A 27 -9.48 -13.82 3.74
CA ARG A 27 -10.49 -14.22 4.74
C ARG A 27 -11.55 -15.17 4.19
N ARG A 28 -11.65 -15.31 2.87
CA ARG A 28 -12.64 -16.18 2.24
C ARG A 28 -12.20 -17.66 2.30
N PRO A 29 -13.10 -18.60 2.66
CA PRO A 29 -12.79 -20.03 2.69
C PRO A 29 -12.69 -20.61 1.26
N GLY A 30 -11.88 -21.67 1.08
CA GLY A 30 -11.79 -22.41 -0.19
C GLY A 30 -11.16 -21.67 -1.38
N ILE A 31 -10.48 -20.53 -1.13
CA ILE A 31 -9.93 -19.69 -2.21
C ILE A 31 -8.57 -20.19 -2.71
N TYR A 32 -8.47 -20.27 -4.04
CA TYR A 32 -7.23 -20.25 -4.79
C TYR A 32 -6.97 -18.83 -5.31
N PRO A 33 -5.75 -18.27 -5.23
CA PRO A 33 -4.50 -18.90 -4.78
C PRO A 33 -4.37 -19.06 -3.25
N PRO A 34 -3.48 -19.96 -2.77
CA PRO A 34 -3.28 -20.24 -1.34
C PRO A 34 -3.08 -19.00 -0.47
N LYS A 35 -3.59 -19.04 0.77
CA LYS A 35 -3.52 -17.93 1.74
C LYS A 35 -2.10 -17.37 1.95
N LYS A 36 -1.06 -18.21 1.88
CA LYS A 36 0.34 -17.78 1.99
C LYS A 36 0.73 -16.79 0.89
N ILE A 37 0.29 -17.03 -0.35
CA ILE A 37 0.56 -16.17 -1.51
C ILE A 37 -0.20 -14.85 -1.38
N LEU A 38 -1.48 -14.91 -0.98
CA LEU A 38 -2.29 -13.71 -0.72
C LEU A 38 -1.66 -12.85 0.39
N LYS A 39 -1.18 -13.48 1.46
CA LYS A 39 -0.47 -12.79 2.56
C LYS A 39 0.81 -12.13 2.06
N GLN A 40 1.60 -12.83 1.25
CA GLN A 40 2.84 -12.28 0.70
C GLN A 40 2.56 -11.05 -0.18
N ARG A 41 1.56 -11.12 -1.07
CA ARG A 41 1.14 -9.99 -1.91
C ARG A 41 0.64 -8.81 -1.08
N ALA A 42 -0.16 -9.08 -0.04
CA ALA A 42 -0.59 -8.06 0.90
C ALA A 42 0.60 -7.41 1.62
N MET A 43 1.55 -8.20 2.12
CA MET A 43 2.76 -7.67 2.78
C MET A 43 3.63 -6.84 1.84
N THR A 44 3.81 -7.27 0.59
CA THR A 44 4.61 -6.50 -0.39
C THR A 44 3.95 -5.17 -0.72
N LEU A 45 2.64 -5.16 -0.98
CA LEU A 45 1.90 -3.94 -1.31
C LEU A 45 1.75 -3.02 -0.11
N GLY A 46 1.46 -3.60 1.06
CA GLY A 46 1.36 -2.87 2.32
C GLY A 46 2.67 -2.25 2.74
N GLY A 47 3.77 -3.01 2.67
CA GLY A 47 5.12 -2.52 2.98
C GLY A 47 5.55 -1.40 2.04
N ALA A 48 5.40 -1.59 0.73
CA ALA A 48 5.72 -0.56 -0.26
C ALA A 48 4.84 0.69 -0.11
N GLY A 49 3.53 0.51 0.12
CA GLY A 49 2.59 1.61 0.36
C GLY A 49 2.92 2.39 1.63
N PHE A 50 3.26 1.70 2.72
CA PHE A 50 3.68 2.31 3.99
C PHE A 50 4.98 3.10 3.85
N ILE A 51 6.00 2.52 3.22
CA ILE A 51 7.28 3.20 2.93
C ILE A 51 7.04 4.46 2.09
N CYS A 52 6.22 4.35 1.04
CA CYS A 52 5.88 5.47 0.17
C CYS A 52 5.16 6.59 0.94
N LEU A 53 4.26 6.24 1.85
CA LEU A 53 3.55 7.19 2.70
C LEU A 53 4.51 7.90 3.66
N VAL A 54 5.40 7.16 4.33
CA VAL A 54 6.41 7.73 5.23
C VAL A 54 7.32 8.70 4.48
N ILE A 55 7.81 8.32 3.29
CA ILE A 55 8.63 9.21 2.45
C ILE A 55 7.84 10.45 2.04
N GLY A 56 6.58 10.31 1.62
CA GLY A 56 5.72 11.43 1.26
C GLY A 56 5.51 12.41 2.42
N VAL A 57 5.34 11.91 3.65
CA VAL A 57 5.23 12.72 4.87
C VAL A 57 6.53 13.44 5.18
N LEU A 58 7.68 12.76 5.10
CA LEU A 58 8.99 13.38 5.33
C LEU A 58 9.23 14.53 4.34
N ILE A 59 8.98 14.29 3.05
CA ILE A 59 9.10 15.31 2.00
C ILE A 59 8.15 16.48 2.27
N ALA A 60 6.89 16.21 2.64
CA ALA A 60 5.91 17.25 2.94
C ALA A 60 6.30 18.08 4.16
N LEU A 61 6.91 17.48 5.19
CA LEU A 61 7.41 18.17 6.38
C LEU A 61 8.65 19.00 6.08
N SER A 62 9.56 18.50 5.24
CA SER A 62 10.79 19.23 4.84
C SER A 62 10.51 20.41 3.91
N ILE A 63 9.38 20.40 3.19
CA ILE A 63 8.96 21.47 2.26
C ILE A 63 8.08 22.52 2.96
N LYS A 64 7.96 22.45 4.29
CA LYS A 64 7.30 23.49 5.09
C LYS A 64 7.92 24.86 4.88
#